data_AF-A0A6M8W624-F1
#
_entry.id   AF-A0A6M8W624-F1
#
_cell.length_a   1.000
_cell.length_b   1.000
_cell.length_c   1.000
_cell.angle_alpha   90.00
_cell.angle_beta   90.00
_cell.angle_gamma   90.00
#
_symmetry.space_group_name_H-M   'P 1'
#
loop_
_entity.id
_entity.type
_entity.pdbx_description
1 polymer ?
#
loop_
_entity_poly.entity_id
_entity_poly.type
_entity_poly.pdbx_seq_one_letter_code
_entity_poly.pdbx_strand_id
1 'polypeptide(L)'
;MPQPITKVVWDNPVVVSPATAKALKVTPDDYTERQEPLARMATLSVGGRSMQLPVWICPGMADNVAIVTLGYGRETAGLVGNGVGFNTYGLRNAADGAVLRGATLEKTGENYPISSTQNHWSLESRDSLVRWLDKPAWETHAGAAEHGPGHGVVADPYATSGDDSELSVAEQLGELTHTPANLSLYENPFNESRGNAEPGSAYAQGPQWGMTIDLASCTGCNACVIACQSENNIPVVGKKEVAKGREMHWIRVDRYFVGDSLDEPERVMNQPVACVHCENAPCETVCPVTATVHDREGLNVMAYNRCIGTRYCMNNCPYKARRFNFFDFAQAKLNGGLDPKYVPEGVRKATNNAGEGTTFNQNLIPPRLREKLDEIQHMGQNPNVTVRGRGVMEKCTYCLQRINSARASAKVQGLGTVPEGYFQVACQQACPTESIVFGDIRNPESRVSQTRQNQRSYLLLGYINTRPRTSHLMRVNNPNPAITEPVDAIAAHGHGGGHGGGHDDGHGDSQGDQHGGESHDAHSFRVDPTRQIEDDGYALSLRVLGGNGVHA
;
A
#
# COMPACT_ATOMS: atom_id res chain seq x y z
N MET A 1 -7.32 -10.99 -4.39
CA MET A 1 -7.27 -9.64 -3.80
C MET A 1 -6.82 -9.75 -2.37
N PRO A 2 -5.90 -8.89 -1.90
CA PRO A 2 -5.52 -8.83 -0.49
C PRO A 2 -6.72 -8.48 0.38
N GLN A 3 -6.88 -9.16 1.50
CA GLN A 3 -7.85 -8.74 2.52
C GLN A 3 -7.43 -7.37 3.10
N PRO A 4 -8.37 -6.44 3.38
CA PRO A 4 -8.04 -5.06 3.79
C PRO A 4 -7.11 -4.96 5.00
N ILE A 5 -7.40 -5.74 6.04
CA ILE A 5 -6.61 -5.78 7.28
C ILE A 5 -5.48 -6.78 7.13
N THR A 6 -5.73 -8.09 7.08
CA THR A 6 -4.68 -9.13 7.15
C THR A 6 -3.72 -9.14 5.96
N LYS A 7 -4.11 -8.61 4.79
CA LYS A 7 -3.37 -8.64 3.51
C LYS A 7 -3.12 -10.04 2.94
N VAL A 8 -3.69 -11.06 3.58
CA VAL A 8 -3.72 -12.45 3.13
C VAL A 8 -4.47 -12.55 1.80
N VAL A 9 -3.97 -13.42 0.93
CA VAL A 9 -4.55 -13.78 -0.36
C VAL A 9 -4.68 -15.29 -0.47
N TRP A 10 -5.65 -15.76 -1.25
CA TRP A 10 -5.85 -17.20 -1.54
C TRP A 10 -6.15 -18.10 -0.33
N ASP A 11 -6.27 -17.55 0.89
CA ASP A 11 -6.56 -18.30 2.12
C ASP A 11 -7.53 -17.55 3.03
N ASN A 12 -8.10 -18.29 3.99
CA ASN A 12 -8.96 -17.81 5.08
C ASN A 12 -8.52 -18.40 6.42
N PRO A 13 -7.37 -17.95 6.98
CA PRO A 13 -6.90 -18.40 8.28
C PRO A 13 -7.89 -18.03 9.41
N VAL A 14 -7.72 -18.67 10.56
CA VAL A 14 -8.30 -18.17 11.81
C VAL A 14 -7.47 -17.00 12.30
N VAL A 15 -8.11 -15.85 12.52
CA VAL A 15 -7.46 -14.60 12.93
C VAL A 15 -7.64 -14.39 14.43
N VAL A 16 -6.54 -14.17 15.15
CA VAL A 16 -6.51 -13.99 16.61
C VAL A 16 -5.61 -12.83 17.02
N SER A 17 -5.80 -12.30 18.24
CA SER A 17 -4.91 -11.28 18.83
C SER A 17 -3.52 -11.85 19.17
N PRO A 18 -2.47 -11.01 19.24
CA PRO A 18 -1.14 -11.47 19.64
C PRO A 18 -1.14 -12.06 21.06
N ALA A 19 -1.81 -11.43 22.03
CA ALA A 19 -1.98 -11.94 23.39
C ALA A 19 -2.65 -13.32 23.42
N THR A 20 -3.74 -13.52 22.65
CA THR A 20 -4.41 -14.81 22.52
C THR A 20 -3.48 -15.86 21.92
N ALA A 21 -2.73 -15.52 20.87
CA ALA A 21 -1.80 -16.43 20.23
C ALA A 21 -0.66 -16.87 21.18
N LYS A 22 -0.14 -15.95 22.00
CA LYS A 22 0.89 -16.21 23.01
C LYS A 22 0.36 -17.14 24.11
N ALA A 23 -0.84 -16.85 24.64
CA ALA A 23 -1.47 -17.68 25.66
C ALA A 23 -1.72 -19.12 25.20
N LEU A 24 -2.13 -19.28 23.93
CA LEU A 24 -2.40 -20.59 23.31
C LEU A 24 -1.15 -21.27 22.72
N LYS A 25 0.01 -20.62 22.77
CA LYS A 25 1.29 -21.13 22.21
C LYS A 25 1.17 -21.53 20.73
N VAL A 26 0.44 -20.71 19.96
CA VAL A 26 0.25 -20.86 18.50
C VAL A 26 1.03 -19.82 17.69
N THR A 27 1.94 -19.09 18.34
CA THR A 27 2.93 -18.26 17.65
C THR A 27 3.85 -19.15 16.78
N PRO A 28 4.29 -18.67 15.60
CA PRO A 28 5.27 -19.43 14.82
C PRO A 28 6.61 -19.58 15.56
N ASP A 29 7.43 -20.57 15.16
CA ASP A 29 8.80 -20.71 15.71
C ASP A 29 9.72 -19.66 15.06
N ASP A 30 10.86 -19.39 15.71
CA ASP A 30 11.93 -18.58 15.14
C ASP A 30 12.49 -19.24 13.87
N TYR A 31 12.81 -18.43 12.86
CA TYR A 31 13.37 -18.91 11.60
C TYR A 31 14.88 -18.77 11.56
N THR A 32 15.55 -19.75 10.95
CA THR A 32 17.00 -19.78 10.74
C THR A 32 17.40 -19.46 9.28
N GLU A 33 16.44 -19.36 8.35
CA GLU A 33 16.66 -19.10 6.91
C GLU A 33 15.51 -18.30 6.28
N ARG A 34 15.76 -17.66 5.13
CA ARG A 34 14.77 -16.92 4.34
C ARG A 34 13.74 -17.88 3.72
N GLN A 35 12.57 -18.04 4.33
CA GLN A 35 11.50 -18.90 3.82
C GLN A 35 10.19 -18.15 3.52
N GLU A 36 9.30 -18.80 2.77
CA GLU A 36 7.92 -18.36 2.54
C GLU A 36 7.16 -18.32 3.88
N PRO A 37 6.15 -17.45 4.04
CA PRO A 37 5.44 -17.36 5.31
C PRO A 37 4.65 -18.64 5.61
N LEU A 38 5.01 -19.28 6.73
CA LEU A 38 4.32 -20.44 7.27
C LEU A 38 3.48 -20.02 8.48
N ALA A 39 2.19 -20.31 8.42
CA ALA A 39 1.28 -20.20 9.55
C ALA A 39 1.27 -21.50 10.35
N ARG A 40 1.09 -21.40 11.68
CA ARG A 40 0.86 -22.57 12.53
C ARG A 40 -0.51 -23.15 12.29
N MET A 41 -0.60 -24.47 12.16
CA MET A 41 -1.90 -25.15 12.14
C MET A 41 -2.40 -25.38 13.57
N ALA A 42 -3.70 -25.12 13.76
CA ALA A 42 -4.39 -25.38 15.01
C ALA A 42 -5.79 -25.96 14.74
N THR A 43 -6.23 -26.84 15.63
CA THR A 43 -7.59 -27.40 15.64
C THR A 43 -8.51 -26.43 16.37
N LEU A 44 -9.39 -25.76 15.61
CA LEU A 44 -10.47 -24.95 16.14
C LEU A 44 -11.68 -25.85 16.39
N SER A 45 -12.14 -25.94 17.64
CA SER A 45 -13.33 -26.71 18.02
C SER A 45 -14.40 -25.80 18.62
N VAL A 46 -15.64 -25.89 18.15
CA VAL A 46 -16.77 -25.11 18.67
C VAL A 46 -18.08 -25.87 18.45
N GLY A 47 -18.95 -25.92 19.47
CA GLY A 47 -20.27 -26.57 19.35
C GLY A 47 -20.21 -28.03 18.91
N GLY A 48 -19.21 -28.79 19.37
CA GLY A 48 -19.00 -30.21 19.02
C GLY A 48 -18.48 -30.46 17.60
N ARG A 49 -18.07 -29.40 16.87
CA ARG A 49 -17.46 -29.48 15.54
C ARG A 49 -16.02 -29.01 15.63
N SER A 50 -15.15 -29.57 14.80
CA SER A 50 -13.73 -29.21 14.79
C SER A 50 -13.18 -29.11 13.38
N MET A 51 -12.24 -28.20 13.16
CA MET A 51 -11.53 -28.02 11.90
C MET A 51 -10.10 -27.57 12.15
N GLN A 52 -9.15 -28.08 11.37
CA GLN A 52 -7.79 -27.58 11.39
C GLN A 52 -7.68 -26.35 10.47
N LEU A 53 -7.17 -25.25 11.00
CA LEU A 53 -7.00 -23.98 10.29
C LEU A 53 -5.62 -23.38 10.57
N PRO A 54 -5.02 -22.67 9.60
CA PRO A 54 -3.82 -21.89 9.85
C PRO A 54 -4.17 -20.68 10.72
N VAL A 55 -3.33 -20.39 11.70
CA VAL A 55 -3.47 -19.24 12.60
C VAL A 55 -2.77 -18.04 11.99
N TRP A 56 -3.48 -16.91 11.91
CA TRP A 56 -2.94 -15.63 11.48
C TRP A 56 -3.10 -14.60 12.60
N ILE A 57 -1.99 -14.10 13.10
CA ILE A 57 -1.99 -13.13 14.19
C ILE A 57 -2.28 -11.75 13.60
N CYS A 58 -3.20 -10.99 14.21
CA CYS A 58 -3.53 -9.65 13.77
C CYS A 58 -3.56 -8.68 14.97
N PRO A 59 -2.66 -7.69 15.01
CA PRO A 59 -2.73 -6.57 15.95
C PRO A 59 -4.10 -5.86 15.91
N GLY A 60 -4.54 -5.35 17.07
CA GLY A 60 -5.83 -4.67 17.24
C GLY A 60 -7.05 -5.59 17.23
N MET A 61 -6.82 -6.90 17.25
CA MET A 61 -7.86 -7.91 17.39
C MET A 61 -8.21 -8.08 18.88
N ALA A 62 -9.50 -8.25 19.19
CA ALA A 62 -9.93 -8.47 20.57
C ALA A 62 -9.42 -9.81 21.14
N ASP A 63 -9.09 -9.82 22.43
CA ASP A 63 -8.62 -11.01 23.13
C ASP A 63 -9.70 -12.07 23.30
N ASN A 64 -9.28 -13.33 23.26
CA ASN A 64 -10.16 -14.50 23.33
C ASN A 64 -11.24 -14.53 22.23
N VAL A 65 -10.99 -13.84 21.12
CA VAL A 65 -11.83 -13.84 19.92
C VAL A 65 -11.06 -14.42 18.74
N ALA A 66 -11.70 -15.36 18.05
CA ALA A 66 -11.21 -15.94 16.81
C ALA A 66 -12.16 -15.56 15.66
N ILE A 67 -11.65 -14.86 14.64
CA ILE A 67 -12.39 -14.57 13.41
C ILE A 67 -12.08 -15.62 12.37
N VAL A 68 -13.12 -16.15 11.74
CA VAL A 68 -13.01 -17.11 10.65
C VAL A 68 -13.81 -16.60 9.45
N THR A 69 -13.14 -16.45 8.32
CA THR A 69 -13.78 -15.95 7.08
C THR A 69 -14.49 -17.08 6.34
N LEU A 70 -15.73 -16.82 5.90
CA LEU A 70 -16.55 -17.73 5.10
C LEU A 70 -16.28 -17.55 3.58
N GLY A 71 -16.73 -18.52 2.77
CA GLY A 71 -16.74 -18.42 1.30
C GLY A 71 -15.58 -19.10 0.57
N TYR A 72 -14.65 -19.68 1.32
CA TYR A 72 -13.51 -20.48 0.84
C TYR A 72 -13.79 -21.99 0.99
N GLY A 73 -12.85 -22.83 0.56
CA GLY A 73 -12.95 -24.30 0.61
C GLY A 73 -14.07 -24.86 -0.27
N ARG A 74 -14.48 -24.13 -1.31
CA ARG A 74 -15.52 -24.56 -2.23
C ARG A 74 -14.96 -25.67 -3.13
N GLU A 75 -15.78 -26.67 -3.43
CA GLU A 75 -15.43 -27.77 -4.35
C GLU A 75 -16.02 -27.57 -5.76
N THR A 76 -16.99 -26.66 -5.88
CA THR A 76 -17.78 -26.41 -7.10
C THR A 76 -17.77 -24.93 -7.50
N ALA A 77 -16.66 -24.23 -7.28
CA ALA A 77 -16.43 -22.83 -7.68
C ALA A 77 -15.72 -22.67 -9.04
N GLY A 78 -15.15 -23.74 -9.59
CA GLY A 78 -14.37 -23.76 -10.83
C GLY A 78 -12.86 -23.68 -10.61
N LEU A 79 -12.08 -23.46 -11.67
CA LEU A 79 -10.61 -23.57 -11.66
C LEU A 79 -9.92 -22.65 -10.63
N VAL A 80 -10.51 -21.50 -10.33
CA VAL A 80 -9.90 -20.49 -9.45
C VAL A 80 -10.25 -20.70 -7.99
N GLY A 81 -11.49 -21.08 -7.68
CA GLY A 81 -11.99 -21.16 -6.29
C GLY A 81 -11.98 -22.57 -5.69
N ASN A 82 -11.74 -23.61 -6.51
CA ASN A 82 -11.74 -24.99 -6.04
C ASN A 82 -10.53 -25.28 -5.16
N GLY A 83 -10.77 -25.77 -3.94
CA GLY A 83 -9.70 -26.15 -3.01
C GLY A 83 -8.85 -24.98 -2.51
N VAL A 84 -9.35 -23.74 -2.65
CA VAL A 84 -8.70 -22.52 -2.14
C VAL A 84 -9.20 -22.24 -0.74
N GLY A 85 -8.30 -22.20 0.24
CA GLY A 85 -8.64 -22.06 1.67
C GLY A 85 -9.42 -23.26 2.23
N PHE A 86 -10.20 -23.01 3.28
CA PHE A 86 -10.88 -23.99 4.11
C PHE A 86 -12.39 -23.75 4.14
N ASN A 87 -13.19 -24.82 4.11
CA ASN A 87 -14.65 -24.73 4.11
C ASN A 87 -15.18 -24.54 5.54
N THR A 88 -15.10 -23.30 6.01
CA THR A 88 -15.41 -22.93 7.40
C THR A 88 -16.91 -22.93 7.71
N TYR A 89 -17.78 -23.15 6.71
CA TYR A 89 -19.21 -23.40 6.97
C TYR A 89 -19.41 -24.65 7.84
N GLY A 90 -18.49 -25.61 7.82
CA GLY A 90 -18.54 -26.81 8.67
C GLY A 90 -18.45 -26.53 10.17
N LEU A 91 -18.06 -25.31 10.58
CA LEU A 91 -17.99 -24.91 11.99
C LEU A 91 -19.30 -24.29 12.52
N ARG A 92 -20.31 -24.10 11.67
CA ARG A 92 -21.59 -23.49 12.05
C ARG A 92 -22.78 -24.24 11.48
N ASN A 93 -23.94 -24.10 12.12
CA ASN A 93 -25.24 -24.53 11.62
C ASN A 93 -26.03 -23.35 11.04
N ALA A 94 -27.12 -23.67 10.35
CA ALA A 94 -28.06 -22.66 9.85
C ALA A 94 -28.76 -21.88 10.98
N ALA A 95 -28.95 -22.51 12.15
CA ALA A 95 -29.53 -21.88 13.33
C ALA A 95 -28.52 -21.04 14.14
N ASP A 96 -27.23 -21.22 13.88
CA ASP A 96 -26.19 -20.48 14.60
C ASP A 96 -26.09 -19.04 14.07
N GLY A 97 -25.98 -18.09 15.00
CA GLY A 97 -25.70 -16.69 14.68
C GLY A 97 -24.28 -16.47 14.15
N ALA A 98 -23.94 -15.21 13.88
CA ALA A 98 -22.60 -14.83 13.44
C ALA A 98 -21.50 -15.01 14.52
N VAL A 99 -21.90 -15.17 15.78
CA VAL A 99 -20.99 -15.30 16.93
C VAL A 99 -21.31 -16.59 17.67
N LEU A 100 -20.27 -17.41 17.86
CA LEU A 100 -20.31 -18.64 18.66
C LEU A 100 -19.44 -18.47 19.92
N ARG A 101 -19.80 -19.17 20.99
CA ARG A 101 -19.08 -19.14 22.28
C ARG A 101 -18.52 -20.51 22.64
N GLY A 102 -17.50 -20.53 23.50
CA GLY A 102 -16.88 -21.78 23.98
C GLY A 102 -16.03 -22.47 22.93
N ALA A 103 -15.41 -21.71 22.02
CA ALA A 103 -14.46 -22.25 21.06
C ALA A 103 -13.12 -22.56 21.76
N THR A 104 -12.47 -23.66 21.40
CA THR A 104 -11.09 -23.99 21.77
C THR A 104 -10.21 -24.00 20.53
N LEU A 105 -8.93 -23.66 20.70
CA LEU A 105 -7.95 -23.63 19.62
C LEU A 105 -6.66 -24.29 20.10
N GLU A 106 -6.34 -25.46 19.55
CA GLU A 106 -5.25 -26.31 20.02
C GLU A 106 -4.22 -26.54 18.92
N LYS A 107 -2.92 -26.30 19.18
CA LYS A 107 -1.86 -26.48 18.17
C LYS A 107 -1.77 -27.94 17.70
N THR A 108 -1.60 -28.16 16.40
CA THR A 108 -1.43 -29.53 15.85
C THR A 108 0.04 -29.94 15.71
N GLY A 109 0.96 -28.98 15.74
CA GLY A 109 2.39 -29.20 15.47
C GLY A 109 2.77 -29.05 14.00
N GLU A 110 1.80 -28.89 13.11
CA GLU A 110 2.02 -28.70 11.67
C GLU A 110 2.10 -27.21 11.29
N ASN A 111 2.66 -26.97 10.10
CA ASN A 111 2.78 -25.65 9.48
C ASN A 111 2.06 -25.63 8.13
N TYR A 112 1.57 -24.46 7.74
CA TYR A 112 0.82 -24.25 6.51
C TYR A 112 1.38 -23.07 5.70
N PRO A 113 1.74 -23.28 4.42
CA PRO A 113 2.14 -22.18 3.54
C PRO A 113 0.97 -21.24 3.32
N ILE A 114 1.10 -20.00 3.80
CA ILE A 114 0.12 -18.93 3.62
C ILE A 114 0.73 -17.83 2.77
N SER A 115 -0.09 -17.02 2.11
CA SER A 115 0.40 -15.94 1.25
C SER A 115 -0.22 -14.61 1.64
N SER A 116 0.63 -13.60 1.80
CA SER A 116 0.24 -12.20 1.99
C SER A 116 0.96 -11.31 0.98
N THR A 117 0.33 -10.20 0.63
CA THR A 117 0.96 -9.15 -0.22
C THR A 117 1.71 -8.10 0.58
N GLN A 118 1.44 -8.02 1.88
CA GLN A 118 2.15 -7.16 2.79
C GLN A 118 2.56 -7.99 3.99
N ASN A 119 3.86 -8.06 4.16
CA ASN A 119 4.50 -8.87 5.16
C ASN A 119 4.84 -8.02 6.39
N HIS A 120 5.45 -6.87 6.15
CA HIS A 120 5.77 -5.93 7.19
C HIS A 120 4.60 -4.98 7.47
N TRP A 121 4.20 -4.86 8.74
CA TRP A 121 2.96 -4.19 9.16
C TRP A 121 3.15 -3.00 10.11
N SER A 122 4.36 -2.80 10.66
CA SER A 122 4.70 -1.66 11.51
C SER A 122 5.06 -0.47 10.62
N LEU A 123 4.82 0.74 11.12
CA LEU A 123 5.30 1.96 10.46
C LEU A 123 6.80 2.17 10.69
N GLU A 124 7.41 1.52 11.69
CA GLU A 124 8.85 1.59 11.97
C GLU A 124 9.35 3.01 12.25
N SER A 125 8.47 3.83 12.85
CA SER A 125 8.62 5.27 13.07
C SER A 125 9.10 6.01 11.79
N ARG A 126 8.59 5.61 10.62
CA ARG A 126 8.90 6.25 9.33
C ARG A 126 7.85 7.29 8.99
N ASP A 127 8.05 8.50 9.47
CA ASP A 127 7.15 9.65 9.25
C ASP A 127 7.15 10.14 7.79
N SER A 128 8.10 9.63 7.00
CA SER A 128 8.13 9.79 5.56
C SER A 128 7.10 8.96 4.79
N LEU A 129 6.36 8.04 5.44
CA LEU A 129 5.33 7.20 4.83
C LEU A 129 3.91 7.74 5.05
N VAL A 130 3.38 7.59 6.27
CA VAL A 130 2.03 8.02 6.62
C VAL A 130 2.08 8.99 7.78
N ARG A 131 1.36 10.11 7.65
CA ARG A 131 1.29 11.17 8.64
C ARG A 131 -0.12 11.34 9.16
N TRP A 132 -0.21 11.78 10.41
CA TRP A 132 -1.47 12.04 11.08
C TRP A 132 -1.32 13.11 12.14
N LEU A 133 -2.43 13.75 12.48
CA LEU A 133 -2.52 14.69 13.58
C LEU A 133 -3.92 14.59 14.19
N ASP A 134 -4.05 14.85 15.50
CA ASP A 134 -5.37 14.92 16.12
C ASP A 134 -5.96 16.33 15.94
N LYS A 135 -7.29 16.43 15.83
CA LYS A 135 -8.01 17.65 15.47
C LYS A 135 -7.66 18.86 16.34
N PRO A 136 -7.53 18.77 17.67
CA PRO A 136 -7.13 19.91 18.49
C PRO A 136 -5.73 20.46 18.14
N ALA A 137 -4.77 19.56 17.87
CA ALA A 137 -3.44 19.96 17.41
C ALA A 137 -3.49 20.52 16.00
N TRP A 138 -4.26 19.89 15.10
CA TRP A 138 -4.52 20.44 13.77
C TRP A 138 -5.10 21.85 13.82
N GLU A 139 -6.09 22.13 14.67
CA GLU A 139 -6.68 23.47 14.81
C GLU A 139 -5.65 24.48 15.36
N THR A 140 -4.74 24.04 16.21
CA THR A 140 -3.64 24.87 16.74
C THR A 140 -2.64 25.25 15.66
N HIS A 141 -2.18 24.27 14.87
CA HIS A 141 -1.13 24.48 13.86
C HIS A 141 -1.67 24.99 12.52
N ALA A 142 -2.84 24.54 12.09
CA ALA A 142 -3.50 25.02 10.87
C ALA A 142 -4.16 26.39 11.07
N GLY A 143 -4.55 26.77 12.30
CA GLY A 143 -5.09 28.09 12.61
C GLY A 143 -4.15 29.24 12.23
N ALA A 144 -2.83 29.04 12.37
CA ALA A 144 -1.82 29.99 11.91
C ALA A 144 -1.64 30.01 10.38
N ALA A 145 -1.69 28.82 9.74
CA ALA A 145 -1.52 28.65 8.30
C ALA A 145 -2.74 29.10 7.46
N GLU A 146 -3.94 29.13 8.07
CA GLU A 146 -5.20 29.55 7.44
C GLU A 146 -5.67 30.97 7.86
N HIS A 147 -4.94 31.70 8.75
CA HIS A 147 -5.24 33.13 9.09
C HIS A 147 -4.15 34.25 8.86
N GLY A 148 -2.88 33.98 8.49
CA GLY A 148 -1.86 34.99 8.06
C GLY A 148 -1.77 35.42 6.56
N PRO A 149 -1.12 36.56 6.21
CA PRO A 149 -1.02 37.05 4.83
C PRO A 149 -0.19 36.11 3.94
N GLY A 150 -0.79 35.50 2.91
CA GLY A 150 -0.18 34.41 2.10
C GLY A 150 -1.03 33.14 1.99
N HIS A 151 -2.23 33.17 2.59
CA HIS A 151 -3.25 32.11 2.62
C HIS A 151 -3.26 31.07 1.51
N GLY A 152 -3.11 29.81 1.92
CA GLY A 152 -3.41 28.64 1.10
C GLY A 152 -2.39 28.29 0.02
N VAL A 153 -1.30 29.05 -0.12
CA VAL A 153 -0.20 28.69 -1.01
C VAL A 153 0.87 27.99 -0.18
N VAL A 154 0.76 26.67 -0.07
CA VAL A 154 1.93 25.84 0.29
C VAL A 154 3.00 26.14 -0.77
N ALA A 155 4.18 26.58 -0.34
CA ALA A 155 5.30 26.80 -1.25
C ALA A 155 5.49 25.55 -2.11
N ASP A 156 5.98 25.69 -3.35
CA ASP A 156 6.29 24.50 -4.15
C ASP A 156 7.16 23.59 -3.26
N PRO A 157 6.73 22.37 -2.90
CA PRO A 157 7.49 21.51 -2.00
C PRO A 157 8.88 21.14 -2.56
N TYR A 158 9.17 21.56 -3.80
CA TYR A 158 10.45 21.45 -4.47
C TYR A 158 11.28 22.74 -4.51
N ALA A 159 10.68 23.88 -4.19
CA ALA A 159 11.34 25.16 -4.04
C ALA A 159 11.76 25.31 -2.57
N THR A 160 12.80 24.58 -2.18
CA THR A 160 13.35 24.67 -0.84
C THR A 160 13.97 26.05 -0.59
N SER A 161 13.48 26.78 0.41
CA SER A 161 14.14 27.96 0.99
C SER A 161 14.99 27.64 2.21
N GLY A 162 14.91 26.40 2.74
CA GLY A 162 15.51 26.09 4.04
C GLY A 162 14.77 26.76 5.22
N ASP A 163 13.57 27.28 4.97
CA ASP A 163 12.66 27.82 5.97
C ASP A 163 11.48 26.86 6.18
N ASP A 164 11.45 26.20 7.34
CA ASP A 164 10.38 25.26 7.72
C ASP A 164 8.99 25.92 7.80
N SER A 165 8.93 27.26 7.90
CA SER A 165 7.67 28.00 7.92
C SER A 165 6.95 28.04 6.56
N GLU A 166 7.66 27.71 5.47
CA GLU A 166 7.08 27.61 4.12
C GLU A 166 6.52 26.22 3.80
N LEU A 167 6.83 25.21 4.63
CA LEU A 167 6.30 23.86 4.50
C LEU A 167 4.82 23.80 4.89
N SER A 168 4.10 22.85 4.31
CA SER A 168 2.75 22.54 4.80
C SER A 168 2.82 21.97 6.22
N VAL A 169 1.76 22.12 7.00
CA VAL A 169 1.66 21.48 8.33
C VAL A 169 1.95 19.97 8.25
N ALA A 170 1.52 19.31 7.17
CA ALA A 170 1.85 17.91 6.94
C ALA A 170 3.35 17.68 6.66
N GLU A 171 4.03 18.55 5.92
CA GLU A 171 5.48 18.46 5.66
C GLU A 171 6.34 18.81 6.87
N GLN A 172 5.83 19.63 7.80
CA GLN A 172 6.48 19.88 9.09
C GLN A 172 6.58 18.61 9.96
N LEU A 173 5.64 17.67 9.78
CA LEU A 173 5.66 16.35 10.42
C LEU A 173 6.61 15.34 9.76
N GLY A 174 7.31 15.75 8.70
CA GLY A 174 8.18 14.86 7.93
C GLY A 174 9.65 15.18 8.07
N GLU A 175 10.47 14.33 7.46
CA GLU A 175 11.94 14.49 7.40
C GLU A 175 12.42 15.81 6.78
N LEU A 176 11.57 16.55 6.06
CA LEU A 176 11.99 17.76 5.35
C LEU A 176 12.46 18.87 6.30
N THR A 177 11.93 18.93 7.53
CA THR A 177 12.37 19.87 8.59
C THR A 177 13.74 19.54 9.17
N HIS A 178 14.26 18.35 8.89
CA HIS A 178 15.56 17.87 9.39
C HIS A 178 16.58 17.69 8.27
N THR A 179 16.22 18.01 7.02
CA THR A 179 17.10 17.88 5.85
C THR A 179 17.41 19.24 5.26
N PRO A 180 18.65 19.48 4.79
CA PRO A 180 18.95 20.69 4.05
C PRO A 180 18.14 20.75 2.75
N ALA A 181 18.09 21.94 2.15
CA ALA A 181 17.50 22.16 0.84
C ALA A 181 17.94 21.07 -0.17
N ASN A 182 16.96 20.36 -0.73
CA ASN A 182 17.18 19.28 -1.69
C ASN A 182 17.56 19.85 -3.06
N LEU A 183 18.81 20.27 -3.19
CA LEU A 183 19.37 20.79 -4.43
C LEU A 183 19.67 19.66 -5.41
N SER A 184 19.01 19.69 -6.57
CA SER A 184 19.31 18.77 -7.66
C SER A 184 20.44 19.32 -8.52
N LEU A 185 21.53 18.54 -8.68
CA LEU A 185 22.58 18.84 -9.68
C LEU A 185 22.05 18.78 -11.11
N TYR A 186 21.00 17.99 -11.33
CA TYR A 186 20.29 17.94 -12.60
C TYR A 186 19.26 19.05 -12.65
N GLU A 187 19.38 19.94 -13.63
CA GLU A 187 18.33 20.87 -14.00
C GLU A 187 17.20 20.07 -14.66
N ASN A 188 16.19 19.74 -13.86
CA ASN A 188 15.03 19.06 -14.39
C ASN A 188 14.31 19.99 -15.36
N PRO A 189 13.92 19.55 -16.56
CA PRO A 189 13.03 20.33 -17.42
C PRO A 189 11.68 20.70 -16.76
N PHE A 190 11.30 20.05 -15.65
CA PHE A 190 10.20 20.40 -14.77
C PHE A 190 10.57 21.38 -13.63
N ASN A 191 11.87 21.62 -13.35
CA ASN A 191 12.38 22.52 -12.28
C ASN A 191 12.10 24.00 -12.56
N GLU A 192 11.86 24.41 -13.80
CA GLU A 192 11.46 25.79 -14.13
C GLU A 192 9.98 26.08 -13.78
N SER A 193 9.26 25.12 -13.18
CA SER A 193 7.99 25.26 -12.45
C SER A 193 6.68 25.44 -13.25
N ARG A 194 5.56 25.18 -12.54
CA ARG A 194 4.17 25.53 -12.89
C ARG A 194 3.97 27.05 -13.15
N GLY A 195 4.88 27.91 -12.69
CA GLY A 195 4.73 29.37 -12.69
C GLY A 195 5.89 30.20 -13.29
N ASN A 196 6.98 29.57 -13.73
CA ASN A 196 8.18 30.26 -14.23
C ASN A 196 8.88 29.50 -15.37
N ALA A 197 8.11 28.72 -16.15
CA ALA A 197 8.66 28.06 -17.31
C ALA A 197 9.16 29.10 -18.31
N GLU A 198 10.35 28.88 -18.89
CA GLU A 198 10.81 29.65 -20.05
C GLU A 198 9.65 29.76 -21.07
N PRO A 199 9.24 30.99 -21.45
CA PRO A 199 8.17 31.19 -22.41
C PRO A 199 8.42 30.38 -23.69
N GLY A 200 7.64 29.32 -23.90
CA GLY A 200 7.80 28.41 -25.04
C GLY A 200 8.37 27.02 -24.73
N SER A 201 8.64 26.66 -23.47
CA SER A 201 9.04 25.28 -23.12
C SER A 201 7.95 24.27 -23.49
N ALA A 202 8.33 23.09 -23.99
CA ALA A 202 7.38 22.06 -24.42
C ALA A 202 6.53 21.50 -23.24
N TYR A 203 7.02 21.65 -22.01
CA TYR A 203 6.35 21.22 -20.78
C TYR A 203 5.34 22.26 -20.27
N ALA A 204 5.46 23.52 -20.72
CA ALA A 204 4.52 24.60 -20.42
C ALA A 204 3.44 24.80 -21.50
N GLN A 205 3.26 23.86 -22.42
CA GLN A 205 2.30 24.01 -23.54
C GLN A 205 1.05 23.12 -23.41
N GLY A 206 0.93 22.31 -22.35
CA GLY A 206 -0.23 21.43 -22.16
C GLY A 206 -0.54 21.11 -20.69
N PRO A 207 -1.53 20.23 -20.47
CA PRO A 207 -1.88 19.73 -19.14
C PRO A 207 -0.69 19.05 -18.47
N GLN A 208 -0.60 19.21 -17.17
CA GLN A 208 0.35 18.47 -16.33
C GLN A 208 -0.46 17.54 -15.44
N TRP A 209 -0.38 16.23 -15.66
CA TRP A 209 -1.22 15.30 -14.91
C TRP A 209 -0.65 15.00 -13.54
N GLY A 210 -1.51 15.02 -12.52
CA GLY A 210 -1.15 14.62 -11.16
C GLY A 210 -2.31 14.05 -10.39
N MET A 211 -2.01 13.59 -9.17
CA MET A 211 -2.95 12.90 -8.31
C MET A 211 -2.80 13.39 -6.87
N THR A 212 -3.90 13.43 -6.13
CA THR A 212 -3.90 13.59 -4.67
C THR A 212 -4.67 12.43 -4.05
N ILE A 213 -4.22 11.92 -2.92
CA ILE A 213 -4.85 10.80 -2.21
C ILE A 213 -5.10 11.20 -0.75
N ASP A 214 -6.38 11.36 -0.38
CA ASP A 214 -6.78 11.69 0.99
C ASP A 214 -6.78 10.44 1.90
N LEU A 215 -5.86 10.41 2.85
CA LEU A 215 -5.72 9.28 3.79
C LEU A 215 -6.74 9.30 4.94
N ALA A 216 -7.39 10.44 5.20
CA ALA A 216 -8.47 10.53 6.19
C ALA A 216 -9.74 9.83 5.70
N SER A 217 -10.06 9.93 4.40
CA SER A 217 -11.22 9.27 3.80
C SER A 217 -10.92 7.87 3.26
N CYS A 218 -9.65 7.45 3.19
CA CYS A 218 -9.29 6.11 2.74
C CYS A 218 -9.60 5.03 3.80
N THR A 219 -10.59 4.18 3.51
CA THR A 219 -10.98 3.06 4.38
C THR A 219 -10.19 1.77 4.11
N GLY A 220 -9.35 1.75 3.06
CA GLY A 220 -8.63 0.55 2.64
C GLY A 220 -9.48 -0.52 1.95
N CYS A 221 -10.62 -0.14 1.37
CA CYS A 221 -11.59 -1.06 0.74
C CYS A 221 -11.08 -1.87 -0.48
N ASN A 222 -9.89 -1.59 -1.01
CA ASN A 222 -9.29 -2.23 -2.19
C ASN A 222 -10.08 -2.12 -3.52
N ALA A 223 -11.13 -1.29 -3.59
CA ALA A 223 -11.87 -1.02 -4.83
C ALA A 223 -10.96 -0.42 -5.93
N CYS A 224 -10.03 0.46 -5.54
CA CYS A 224 -9.05 1.05 -6.46
C CYS A 224 -8.09 0.00 -7.06
N VAL A 225 -7.78 -1.07 -6.33
CA VAL A 225 -6.89 -2.15 -6.78
C VAL A 225 -7.58 -2.99 -7.85
N ILE A 226 -8.83 -3.42 -7.61
CA ILE A 226 -9.56 -4.23 -8.61
C ILE A 226 -9.94 -3.40 -9.84
N ALA A 227 -10.30 -2.13 -9.67
CA ALA A 227 -10.58 -1.24 -10.80
C ALA A 227 -9.34 -1.05 -11.68
N CYS A 228 -8.16 -0.87 -11.07
CA CYS A 228 -6.90 -0.78 -11.82
C CYS A 228 -6.59 -2.10 -12.55
N GLN A 229 -6.87 -3.25 -11.92
CA GLN A 229 -6.70 -4.58 -12.53
C GLN A 229 -7.60 -4.76 -13.76
N SER A 230 -8.90 -4.47 -13.63
CA SER A 230 -9.88 -4.59 -14.71
C SER A 230 -9.62 -3.61 -15.85
N GLU A 231 -9.26 -2.37 -15.54
CA GLU A 231 -9.02 -1.33 -16.56
C GLU A 231 -7.74 -1.59 -17.36
N ASN A 232 -6.67 -2.07 -16.70
CA ASN A 232 -5.34 -2.12 -17.29
C ASN A 232 -4.88 -3.54 -17.64
N ASN A 233 -5.80 -4.50 -17.75
CA ASN A 233 -5.51 -5.89 -18.09
C ASN A 233 -4.42 -6.50 -17.18
N ILE A 234 -4.43 -6.18 -15.89
CA ILE A 234 -3.40 -6.68 -14.96
C ILE A 234 -3.69 -8.16 -14.67
N PRO A 235 -2.73 -9.07 -14.90
CA PRO A 235 -3.00 -10.50 -14.75
C PRO A 235 -3.11 -10.91 -13.28
N VAL A 236 -3.84 -11.99 -13.04
CA VAL A 236 -3.94 -12.61 -11.71
C VAL A 236 -2.74 -13.51 -11.48
N VAL A 237 -2.15 -13.43 -10.27
CA VAL A 237 -1.01 -14.26 -9.87
C VAL A 237 -1.45 -15.26 -8.80
N GLY A 238 -1.09 -16.53 -8.98
CA GLY A 238 -1.43 -17.61 -8.05
C GLY A 238 -0.67 -17.54 -6.71
N LYS A 239 -1.22 -18.20 -5.68
CA LYS A 239 -0.75 -18.21 -4.29
C LYS A 239 0.77 -18.35 -4.13
N LYS A 240 1.37 -19.36 -4.77
CA LYS A 240 2.82 -19.65 -4.65
C LYS A 240 3.70 -18.51 -5.16
N GLU A 241 3.28 -17.80 -6.19
CA GLU A 241 4.07 -16.70 -6.75
C GLU A 241 3.82 -15.40 -5.99
N VAL A 242 2.62 -15.20 -5.43
CA VAL A 242 2.37 -14.07 -4.50
C VAL A 242 3.20 -14.24 -3.22
N ALA A 243 3.35 -15.46 -2.69
CA ALA A 243 4.21 -15.72 -1.52
C ALA A 243 5.68 -15.31 -1.73
N LYS A 244 6.13 -15.21 -2.99
CA LYS A 244 7.47 -14.75 -3.38
C LYS A 244 7.55 -13.24 -3.66
N GLY A 245 6.49 -12.48 -3.36
CA GLY A 245 6.40 -11.04 -3.64
C GLY A 245 6.30 -10.69 -5.12
N ARG A 246 5.63 -11.53 -5.91
CA ARG A 246 5.47 -11.37 -7.37
C ARG A 246 4.04 -11.05 -7.78
N GLU A 247 3.27 -10.46 -6.87
CA GLU A 247 1.90 -10.04 -7.16
C GLU A 247 1.86 -8.93 -8.21
N MET A 248 0.89 -9.00 -9.12
CA MET A 248 0.70 -7.97 -10.15
C MET A 248 -0.43 -7.03 -9.70
N HIS A 249 -0.08 -6.03 -8.91
CA HIS A 249 -0.96 -4.91 -8.54
C HIS A 249 -0.22 -3.59 -8.77
N TRP A 250 -0.79 -2.70 -9.59
CA TRP A 250 -0.16 -1.41 -9.94
C TRP A 250 -0.43 -0.30 -8.93
N ILE A 251 -1.54 -0.43 -8.21
CA ILE A 251 -1.84 0.30 -7.00
C ILE A 251 -2.04 -0.76 -5.92
N ARG A 252 -1.37 -0.58 -4.78
CA ARG A 252 -1.55 -1.39 -3.58
C ARG A 252 -2.07 -0.48 -2.47
N VAL A 253 -2.75 -1.06 -1.49
CA VAL A 253 -3.11 -0.34 -0.26
C VAL A 253 -2.28 -0.94 0.85
N ASP A 254 -1.29 -0.20 1.31
CA ASP A 254 -0.47 -0.56 2.46
C ASP A 254 -1.25 -0.28 3.75
N ARG A 255 -1.07 -1.11 4.78
CA ARG A 255 -1.72 -0.97 6.08
C ARG A 255 -0.67 -0.96 7.18
N TYR A 256 -0.70 0.06 8.02
CA TYR A 256 0.22 0.24 9.14
C TYR A 256 -0.55 0.24 10.45
N PHE A 257 -0.08 -0.54 11.42
CA PHE A 257 -0.47 -0.36 12.81
C PHE A 257 0.44 0.69 13.44
N VAL A 258 -0.15 1.61 14.18
CA VAL A 258 0.55 2.71 14.86
C VAL A 258 0.16 2.70 16.32
N GLY A 259 1.13 2.94 17.20
CA GLY A 259 1.04 2.84 18.65
C GLY A 259 2.15 1.94 19.20
N ASP A 260 2.32 1.95 20.52
CA ASP A 260 3.42 1.23 21.18
C ASP A 260 3.11 -0.21 21.57
N SER A 261 1.84 -0.61 21.43
CA SER A 261 1.37 -1.95 21.73
C SER A 261 0.85 -2.62 20.47
N LEU A 262 1.32 -3.84 20.22
CA LEU A 262 0.77 -4.69 19.15
C LEU A 262 -0.55 -5.35 19.57
N ASP A 263 -0.77 -5.52 20.88
CA ASP A 263 -2.05 -5.99 21.40
C ASP A 263 -3.12 -4.90 21.29
N GLU A 264 -2.72 -3.66 21.56
CA GLU A 264 -3.58 -2.47 21.57
C GLU A 264 -3.01 -1.35 20.68
N PRO A 265 -2.94 -1.53 19.35
CA PRO A 265 -2.50 -0.46 18.47
C PRO A 265 -3.50 0.68 18.55
N GLU A 266 -3.00 1.90 18.73
CA GLU A 266 -3.83 3.10 18.80
C GLU A 266 -4.69 3.27 17.55
N ARG A 267 -4.13 2.93 16.38
CA ARG A 267 -4.78 3.15 15.09
C ARG A 267 -4.23 2.28 13.97
N VAL A 268 -5.07 2.12 12.96
CA VAL A 268 -4.72 1.52 11.68
C VAL A 268 -4.76 2.59 10.60
N MET A 269 -3.68 2.72 9.83
CA MET A 269 -3.62 3.64 8.71
C MET A 269 -3.53 2.88 7.40
N ASN A 270 -4.30 3.34 6.41
CA ASN A 270 -4.27 2.82 5.06
C ASN A 270 -3.62 3.83 4.14
N GLN A 271 -2.69 3.38 3.32
CA GLN A 271 -2.02 4.21 2.33
C GLN A 271 -2.07 3.54 0.96
N PRO A 272 -2.90 4.04 0.04
CA PRO A 272 -2.80 3.67 -1.35
C PRO A 272 -1.48 4.17 -1.95
N VAL A 273 -0.67 3.25 -2.48
CA VAL A 273 0.60 3.53 -3.14
C VAL A 273 0.57 2.95 -4.55
N ALA A 274 0.76 3.83 -5.54
CA ALA A 274 0.95 3.48 -6.94
C ALA A 274 2.28 4.06 -7.44
N CYS A 275 2.55 3.96 -8.75
CA CYS A 275 3.60 4.80 -9.34
C CYS A 275 3.20 6.27 -9.19
N VAL A 276 4.07 7.07 -8.57
CA VAL A 276 3.81 8.50 -8.30
C VAL A 276 4.24 9.42 -9.45
N HIS A 277 4.71 8.86 -10.57
CA HIS A 277 5.18 9.60 -11.75
C HIS A 277 6.18 10.72 -11.38
N CYS A 278 7.23 10.34 -10.64
CA CYS A 278 8.36 11.17 -10.23
C CYS A 278 8.89 12.01 -11.40
N GLU A 279 9.02 13.33 -11.25
CA GLU A 279 9.66 14.18 -12.27
C GLU A 279 11.17 13.89 -12.32
N ASN A 280 11.81 13.73 -11.15
CA ASN A 280 13.16 13.19 -11.03
C ASN A 280 13.05 11.66 -10.91
N ALA A 281 12.76 10.96 -12.00
CA ALA A 281 12.53 9.51 -11.96
C ALA A 281 13.84 8.70 -11.94
N PRO A 282 14.27 8.13 -10.80
CA PRO A 282 15.47 7.28 -10.75
C PRO A 282 15.30 6.00 -11.58
N CYS A 283 14.05 5.59 -11.81
CA CYS A 283 13.73 4.38 -12.57
C CYS A 283 13.90 4.55 -14.09
N GLU A 284 14.02 5.78 -14.60
CA GLU A 284 14.26 6.05 -16.03
C GLU A 284 15.73 5.96 -16.40
N THR A 285 16.59 6.64 -15.64
CA THR A 285 18.03 6.75 -15.90
C THR A 285 18.74 5.39 -15.89
N VAL A 286 18.18 4.39 -15.20
CA VAL A 286 18.73 3.02 -15.12
C VAL A 286 18.21 2.08 -16.20
N CYS A 287 17.33 2.52 -17.10
CA CYS A 287 16.81 1.68 -18.16
C CYS A 287 17.75 1.71 -19.38
N PRO A 288 18.49 0.63 -19.70
CA PRO A 288 19.51 0.64 -20.76
C PRO A 288 18.93 0.75 -22.18
N VAL A 289 17.63 0.54 -22.33
CA VAL A 289 16.93 0.54 -23.64
C VAL A 289 15.88 1.63 -23.76
N THR A 290 15.80 2.52 -22.77
CA THR A 290 14.86 3.67 -22.77
C THR A 290 13.40 3.20 -22.90
N ALA A 291 13.05 2.09 -22.23
CA ALA A 291 11.68 1.58 -22.20
C ALA A 291 10.77 2.36 -21.24
N THR A 292 11.34 3.28 -20.46
CA THR A 292 10.60 4.18 -19.58
C THR A 292 11.13 5.59 -19.76
N VAL A 293 10.23 6.53 -20.02
CA VAL A 293 10.53 7.93 -20.33
C VAL A 293 9.41 8.84 -19.88
N HIS A 294 9.73 10.10 -19.62
CA HIS A 294 8.72 11.13 -19.45
C HIS A 294 8.11 11.56 -20.79
N ASP A 295 6.80 11.81 -20.77
CA ASP A 295 6.16 12.62 -21.81
C ASP A 295 6.10 14.10 -21.43
N ARG A 296 5.56 14.93 -22.32
CA ARG A 296 5.42 16.38 -22.12
C ARG A 296 4.34 16.77 -21.10
N GLU A 297 3.41 15.86 -20.82
CA GLU A 297 2.34 16.03 -19.83
C GLU A 297 2.81 15.61 -18.41
N GLY A 298 4.09 15.23 -18.30
CA GLY A 298 4.79 14.83 -17.09
C GLY A 298 4.46 13.43 -16.60
N LEU A 299 3.89 12.59 -17.46
CA LEU A 299 3.70 11.19 -17.16
C LEU A 299 5.02 10.44 -17.39
N ASN A 300 5.45 9.69 -16.39
CA ASN A 300 6.35 8.57 -16.60
C ASN A 300 5.63 7.50 -17.45
N VAL A 301 6.01 7.31 -18.71
CA VAL A 301 5.38 6.35 -19.64
C VAL A 301 6.24 5.08 -19.73
N MET A 302 5.60 3.91 -19.64
CA MET A 302 6.25 2.61 -19.79
C MET A 302 5.93 2.02 -21.16
N ALA A 303 6.91 1.97 -22.05
CA ALA A 303 6.81 1.30 -23.35
C ALA A 303 7.06 -0.21 -23.17
N TYR A 304 5.97 -0.97 -23.02
CA TYR A 304 6.02 -2.41 -22.75
C TYR A 304 6.84 -3.21 -23.78
N ASN A 305 6.70 -2.88 -25.06
CA ASN A 305 7.38 -3.54 -26.19
C ASN A 305 8.89 -3.28 -26.26
N ARG A 306 9.39 -2.24 -25.59
CA ARG A 306 10.81 -1.88 -25.55
C ARG A 306 11.53 -2.52 -24.36
N CYS A 307 10.79 -3.00 -23.37
CA CYS A 307 11.36 -3.58 -22.15
C CYS A 307 12.05 -4.92 -22.43
N ILE A 308 13.33 -5.02 -22.07
CA ILE A 308 14.11 -6.28 -22.19
C ILE A 308 14.23 -7.04 -20.85
N GLY A 309 13.52 -6.60 -19.80
CA GLY A 309 13.41 -7.34 -18.55
C GLY A 309 14.64 -7.34 -17.63
N THR A 310 15.51 -6.32 -17.69
CA THR A 310 16.66 -6.21 -16.77
C THR A 310 16.27 -6.05 -15.30
N ARG A 311 15.03 -5.58 -15.02
CA ARG A 311 14.46 -5.30 -13.69
C ARG A 311 15.15 -4.20 -12.89
N TYR A 312 16.17 -3.53 -13.42
CA TYR A 312 16.90 -2.52 -12.64
C TYR A 312 16.01 -1.32 -12.24
N CYS A 313 15.08 -0.92 -13.12
CA CYS A 313 14.10 0.13 -12.80
C CYS A 313 13.18 -0.21 -11.62
N MET A 314 12.98 -1.51 -11.30
CA MET A 314 12.27 -1.95 -10.10
C MET A 314 13.08 -1.65 -8.84
N ASN A 315 14.37 -1.97 -8.87
CA ASN A 315 15.28 -1.79 -7.73
C ASN A 315 15.43 -0.31 -7.41
N ASN A 316 15.67 0.52 -8.43
CA ASN A 316 15.91 1.94 -8.26
C ASN A 316 14.65 2.77 -7.94
N CYS A 317 13.45 2.18 -8.04
CA CYS A 317 12.22 2.84 -7.62
C CYS A 317 12.10 2.80 -6.08
N PRO A 318 12.11 3.95 -5.36
CA PRO A 318 12.04 3.96 -3.90
C PRO A 318 10.73 3.35 -3.39
N TYR A 319 9.63 3.62 -4.08
CA TYR A 319 8.29 3.14 -3.75
C TYR A 319 8.01 1.67 -4.11
N LYS A 320 8.98 1.01 -4.78
CA LYS A 320 8.83 -0.32 -5.36
C LYS A 320 7.50 -0.47 -6.10
N ALA A 321 7.13 0.54 -6.91
CA ALA A 321 5.83 0.62 -7.59
C ALA A 321 5.83 0.01 -9.02
N ARG A 322 6.95 -0.58 -9.44
CA ARG A 322 7.04 -1.34 -10.68
C ARG A 322 6.84 -2.83 -10.40
N ARG A 323 6.13 -3.53 -11.28
CA ARG A 323 5.82 -4.95 -11.19
C ARG A 323 6.37 -5.68 -12.41
N PHE A 324 6.90 -6.89 -12.25
CA PHE A 324 7.57 -7.61 -13.32
C PHE A 324 6.79 -8.88 -13.70
N ASN A 325 6.57 -9.10 -14.99
CA ASN A 325 6.06 -10.36 -15.49
C ASN A 325 7.15 -11.43 -15.47
N PHE A 326 7.28 -12.14 -14.34
CA PHE A 326 8.22 -13.27 -14.22
C PHE A 326 7.88 -14.43 -15.17
N PHE A 327 6.58 -14.64 -15.38
CA PHE A 327 6.02 -15.63 -16.29
C PHE A 327 5.02 -14.95 -17.22
N ASP A 328 4.49 -15.70 -18.18
CA ASP A 328 3.43 -15.23 -19.07
C ASP A 328 2.09 -15.18 -18.33
N PHE A 329 1.97 -14.38 -17.27
CA PHE A 329 0.78 -14.40 -16.40
C PHE A 329 -0.52 -14.07 -17.15
N ALA A 330 -0.46 -13.24 -18.20
CA ALA A 330 -1.64 -12.84 -18.99
C ALA A 330 -1.86 -13.70 -20.25
N GLN A 331 -0.82 -14.38 -20.75
CA GLN A 331 -0.84 -15.10 -22.02
C GLN A 331 -0.77 -16.62 -21.85
N ALA A 332 -0.19 -17.09 -20.75
CA ALA A 332 -0.23 -18.49 -20.39
C ALA A 332 -1.70 -18.84 -20.19
N LYS A 333 -2.18 -19.71 -21.08
CA LYS A 333 -3.51 -20.30 -20.97
C LYS A 333 -3.66 -20.82 -19.53
N LEU A 334 -4.76 -20.45 -18.90
CA LEU A 334 -5.37 -21.32 -17.89
C LEU A 334 -5.80 -22.58 -18.66
N ASN A 335 -4.84 -23.45 -18.93
CA ASN A 335 -4.88 -24.55 -19.88
C ASN A 335 -5.75 -25.70 -19.35
N GLY A 336 -6.93 -25.41 -18.80
CA GLY A 336 -7.70 -26.36 -17.99
C GLY A 336 -6.87 -27.02 -16.88
N GLY A 337 -5.74 -26.40 -16.52
CA GLY A 337 -4.64 -27.01 -15.80
C GLY A 337 -3.63 -25.91 -15.50
N LEU A 338 -3.50 -25.59 -14.22
CA LEU A 338 -2.31 -24.97 -13.69
C LEU A 338 -1.13 -25.92 -13.97
N ASP A 339 0.03 -25.38 -14.33
CA ASP A 339 1.25 -26.17 -14.46
C ASP A 339 1.42 -27.11 -13.24
N PRO A 340 1.53 -28.44 -13.42
CA PRO A 340 1.50 -29.42 -12.32
C PRO A 340 2.55 -29.18 -11.24
N LYS A 341 3.63 -28.43 -11.53
CA LYS A 341 4.65 -28.06 -10.53
C LYS A 341 4.14 -26.99 -9.55
N TYR A 342 3.18 -26.16 -9.97
CA TYR A 342 2.63 -25.06 -9.19
C TYR A 342 1.31 -25.42 -8.49
N VAL A 343 0.79 -26.62 -8.72
CA VAL A 343 -0.43 -27.15 -8.11
C VAL A 343 -0.09 -28.00 -6.88
N PRO A 344 -0.74 -27.81 -5.71
CA PRO A 344 -0.63 -28.75 -4.59
C PRO A 344 -1.03 -30.17 -5.02
N GLU A 345 -0.36 -31.20 -4.49
CA GLU A 345 -0.54 -32.58 -4.96
C GLU A 345 -2.00 -33.06 -4.91
N GLY A 346 -2.77 -32.61 -3.91
CA GLY A 346 -4.21 -32.90 -3.79
C GLY A 346 -5.06 -32.36 -4.94
N VAL A 347 -4.68 -31.23 -5.54
CA VAL A 347 -5.37 -30.64 -6.71
C VAL A 347 -4.89 -31.30 -8.01
N ARG A 348 -3.63 -31.77 -8.08
CA ARG A 348 -3.08 -32.49 -9.24
C ARG A 348 -3.77 -33.85 -9.44
N LYS A 349 -4.03 -34.58 -8.36
CA LYS A 349 -4.74 -35.88 -8.39
C LYS A 349 -6.21 -35.77 -8.84
N ALA A 350 -6.76 -34.56 -8.92
CA ALA A 350 -8.13 -34.32 -9.41
C ALA A 350 -8.24 -34.14 -10.95
N THR A 351 -7.13 -34.20 -11.71
CA THR A 351 -7.07 -33.70 -13.11
C THR A 351 -6.74 -34.72 -14.20
N ASN A 352 -6.59 -36.01 -13.88
CA ASN A 352 -6.22 -37.05 -14.86
C ASN A 352 -7.41 -37.97 -15.21
N ASN A 353 -7.78 -37.98 -16.50
CA ASN A 353 -8.84 -38.77 -17.13
C ASN A 353 -8.54 -40.29 -17.16
N ALA A 354 -8.28 -40.90 -16.01
CA ALA A 354 -8.00 -42.33 -15.89
C ALA A 354 -9.02 -43.11 -15.02
N GLY A 355 -10.14 -42.49 -14.64
CA GLY A 355 -11.35 -43.25 -14.33
C GLY A 355 -11.45 -43.87 -12.93
N GLU A 356 -11.09 -43.16 -11.86
CA GLU A 356 -11.64 -43.45 -10.52
C GLU A 356 -12.08 -42.14 -9.81
N GLY A 357 -13.40 -41.96 -9.70
CA GLY A 357 -14.12 -41.09 -8.75
C GLY A 357 -13.78 -39.59 -8.71
N THR A 358 -14.43 -38.77 -9.54
CA THR A 358 -14.29 -37.30 -9.53
C THR A 358 -15.57 -36.59 -9.06
N THR A 359 -15.46 -35.72 -8.06
CA THR A 359 -16.51 -34.75 -7.68
C THR A 359 -16.23 -33.36 -8.27
N PHE A 360 -15.72 -33.28 -9.50
CA PHE A 360 -15.74 -31.99 -10.21
C PHE A 360 -17.15 -31.80 -10.79
N ASN A 361 -17.95 -30.92 -10.19
CA ASN A 361 -19.23 -30.54 -10.76
C ASN A 361 -18.99 -29.69 -12.02
N GLN A 362 -18.99 -30.35 -13.18
CA GLN A 362 -18.79 -29.73 -14.50
C GLN A 362 -19.96 -28.79 -14.91
N ASN A 363 -21.01 -28.61 -14.10
CA ASN A 363 -22.29 -28.05 -14.54
C ASN A 363 -22.43 -26.51 -14.53
N LEU A 364 -21.36 -25.72 -14.36
CA LEU A 364 -21.49 -24.24 -14.36
C LEU A 364 -21.12 -23.54 -15.67
N ILE A 365 -20.54 -24.27 -16.63
CA ILE A 365 -20.24 -23.73 -17.97
C ILE A 365 -20.80 -24.73 -19.00
N PRO A 366 -21.81 -24.33 -19.81
CA PRO A 366 -22.28 -25.15 -20.93
C PRO A 366 -21.11 -25.63 -21.81
N PRO A 367 -21.10 -26.89 -22.28
CA PRO A 367 -20.01 -27.43 -23.10
C PRO A 367 -19.57 -26.51 -24.26
N ARG A 368 -20.54 -25.89 -24.95
CA ARG A 368 -20.32 -24.90 -26.03
C ARG A 368 -19.48 -23.68 -25.63
N LEU A 369 -19.50 -23.29 -24.35
CA LEU A 369 -18.73 -22.15 -23.84
C LEU A 369 -17.36 -22.58 -23.31
N ARG A 370 -17.14 -23.88 -23.04
CA ARG A 370 -15.84 -24.41 -22.61
C ARG A 370 -14.82 -24.36 -23.74
N GLU A 371 -15.26 -24.63 -24.97
CA GLU A 371 -14.44 -24.51 -26.19
C GLU A 371 -14.05 -23.06 -26.51
N LYS A 372 -14.75 -22.08 -25.91
CA LYS A 372 -14.57 -20.64 -26.10
C LYS A 372 -13.99 -19.92 -24.88
N LEU A 373 -13.45 -20.64 -23.89
CA LEU A 373 -12.94 -20.02 -22.66
C LEU A 373 -11.86 -18.96 -22.93
N ASP A 374 -10.95 -19.23 -23.87
CA ASP A 374 -9.92 -18.28 -24.29
C ASP A 374 -10.56 -17.01 -24.87
N GLU A 375 -11.58 -17.15 -25.73
CA GLU A 375 -12.32 -16.03 -26.31
C GLU A 375 -13.05 -15.21 -25.23
N ILE A 376 -13.68 -15.87 -24.26
CA ILE A 376 -14.39 -15.23 -23.14
C ILE A 376 -13.40 -14.46 -22.25
N GLN A 377 -12.23 -15.03 -21.97
CA GLN A 377 -11.19 -14.36 -21.19
C GLN A 377 -10.65 -13.12 -21.92
N HIS A 378 -10.45 -13.21 -23.24
CA HIS A 378 -10.05 -12.07 -24.06
C HIS A 378 -11.13 -10.97 -24.10
N MET A 379 -12.42 -11.31 -24.10
CA MET A 379 -13.51 -10.33 -24.03
C MET A 379 -13.52 -9.53 -22.72
N GLY A 380 -12.95 -10.09 -21.63
CA GLY A 380 -12.79 -9.38 -20.36
C GLY A 380 -11.64 -8.37 -20.36
N GLN A 381 -10.80 -8.33 -21.39
CA GLN A 381 -9.66 -7.43 -21.48
C GLN A 381 -10.04 -6.13 -22.19
N ASN A 382 -9.54 -5.00 -21.69
CA ASN A 382 -9.68 -3.69 -22.29
C ASN A 382 -8.90 -3.64 -23.62
N PRO A 383 -9.57 -3.40 -24.77
CA PRO A 383 -8.90 -3.37 -26.08
C PRO A 383 -7.94 -2.20 -26.25
N ASN A 384 -8.05 -1.16 -25.42
CA ASN A 384 -7.20 0.03 -25.48
C ASN A 384 -5.91 -0.10 -24.66
N VAL A 385 -5.69 -1.24 -23.99
CA VAL A 385 -4.51 -1.49 -23.16
C VAL A 385 -3.80 -2.75 -23.61
N THR A 386 -2.49 -2.65 -23.83
CA THR A 386 -1.66 -3.79 -24.19
C THR A 386 -1.77 -4.91 -23.15
N VAL A 387 -1.93 -6.15 -23.60
CA VAL A 387 -1.77 -7.36 -22.79
C VAL A 387 -0.28 -7.74 -22.82
N ARG A 388 0.37 -7.80 -21.66
CA ARG A 388 1.83 -7.96 -21.57
C ARG A 388 2.21 -9.44 -21.49
N GLY A 389 3.30 -9.79 -22.16
CA GLY A 389 3.96 -11.09 -22.02
C GLY A 389 5.00 -11.10 -20.91
N ARG A 390 5.66 -12.24 -20.74
CA ARG A 390 6.80 -12.44 -19.83
C ARG A 390 7.94 -11.49 -20.13
N GLY A 391 8.69 -11.14 -19.09
CA GLY A 391 9.93 -10.38 -19.22
C GLY A 391 9.72 -8.87 -19.30
N VAL A 392 8.48 -8.39 -19.11
CA VAL A 392 8.14 -6.97 -19.23
C VAL A 392 7.80 -6.38 -17.87
N MET A 393 8.34 -5.18 -17.60
CA MET A 393 7.96 -4.37 -16.45
C MET A 393 6.65 -3.63 -16.69
N GLU A 394 5.87 -3.49 -15.64
CA GLU A 394 4.63 -2.75 -15.58
C GLU A 394 4.60 -1.79 -14.39
N LYS A 395 3.68 -0.84 -14.43
CA LYS A 395 3.46 0.16 -13.38
C LYS A 395 2.13 0.84 -13.63
N CYS A 396 1.60 1.53 -12.61
CA CYS A 396 0.53 2.51 -12.82
C CYS A 396 0.97 3.55 -13.87
N THR A 397 0.10 3.82 -14.84
CA THR A 397 0.31 4.77 -15.95
C THR A 397 -0.61 5.97 -15.86
N TYR A 398 -1.26 6.20 -14.71
CA TYR A 398 -2.40 7.11 -14.56
C TYR A 398 -3.52 6.86 -15.59
N CYS A 399 -3.73 5.59 -15.96
CA CYS A 399 -4.71 5.20 -16.99
C CYS A 399 -4.51 5.96 -18.30
N LEU A 400 -3.27 5.96 -18.82
CA LEU A 400 -2.86 6.65 -20.06
C LEU A 400 -3.85 6.47 -21.23
N GLN A 401 -4.47 5.30 -21.36
CA GLN A 401 -5.52 5.03 -22.35
C GLN A 401 -6.74 5.97 -22.23
N ARG A 402 -7.16 6.30 -21.01
CA ARG A 402 -8.26 7.23 -20.74
C ARG A 402 -7.83 8.67 -21.02
N ILE A 403 -6.60 9.03 -20.63
CA ILE A 403 -5.99 10.33 -20.96
C ILE A 403 -5.95 10.52 -22.48
N ASN A 404 -5.45 9.52 -23.21
CA ASN A 404 -5.35 9.54 -24.67
C ASN A 404 -6.71 9.67 -25.35
N SER A 405 -7.71 8.92 -24.87
CA SER A 405 -9.08 8.98 -25.38
C SER A 405 -9.72 10.35 -25.12
N ALA A 406 -9.59 10.88 -23.90
CA ALA A 406 -10.08 12.20 -23.54
C ALA A 406 -9.43 13.31 -24.39
N ARG A 407 -8.10 13.26 -24.55
CA ARG A 407 -7.34 14.18 -25.38
C ARG A 407 -7.76 14.13 -26.86
N ALA A 408 -7.93 12.93 -27.42
CA ALA A 408 -8.39 12.77 -28.78
C ALA A 408 -9.81 13.33 -28.97
N SER A 409 -10.70 13.06 -28.02
CA SER A 409 -12.08 13.54 -28.03
C SER A 409 -12.15 15.08 -27.92
N ALA A 410 -11.40 15.67 -26.99
CA ALA A 410 -11.28 17.11 -26.82
C ALA A 410 -10.79 17.79 -28.10
N LYS A 411 -9.74 17.24 -28.73
CA LYS A 411 -9.21 17.75 -30.00
C LYS A 411 -10.23 17.72 -31.12
N VAL A 412 -11.01 16.63 -31.25
CA VAL A 412 -12.06 16.51 -32.28
C VAL A 412 -13.18 17.52 -32.06
N GLN A 413 -13.50 17.82 -30.81
CA GLN A 413 -14.51 18.82 -30.45
C GLN A 413 -14.00 20.27 -30.55
N GLY A 414 -12.73 20.47 -30.92
CA GLY A 414 -12.11 21.80 -30.96
C GLY A 414 -11.87 22.40 -29.56
N LEU A 415 -11.89 21.57 -28.51
CA LEU A 415 -11.52 21.98 -27.16
C LEU A 415 -9.99 22.09 -27.12
N GLY A 416 -9.46 23.28 -26.86
CA GLY A 416 -8.01 23.54 -26.83
C GLY A 416 -7.25 22.75 -25.76
N THR A 417 -7.95 22.26 -24.73
CA THR A 417 -7.43 21.38 -23.68
C THR A 417 -8.54 20.43 -23.19
N VAL A 418 -8.19 19.43 -22.39
CA VAL A 418 -9.15 18.53 -21.73
C VAL A 418 -9.80 19.27 -20.56
N PRO A 419 -11.12 19.47 -20.52
CA PRO A 419 -11.80 20.12 -19.39
C PRO A 419 -11.67 19.34 -18.08
N GLU A 420 -11.79 20.03 -16.95
CA GLU A 420 -11.88 19.38 -15.63
C GLU A 420 -13.09 18.46 -15.58
N GLY A 421 -12.92 17.26 -14.98
CA GLY A 421 -13.99 16.28 -14.85
C GLY A 421 -14.40 15.57 -16.17
N TYR A 422 -13.74 15.87 -17.29
CA TYR A 422 -14.05 15.24 -18.59
C TYR A 422 -13.87 13.72 -18.60
N PHE A 423 -12.96 13.21 -17.76
CA PHE A 423 -12.80 11.79 -17.49
C PHE A 423 -12.31 11.56 -16.06
N GLN A 424 -12.41 10.32 -15.60
CA GLN A 424 -11.80 9.88 -14.35
C GLN A 424 -10.90 8.67 -14.61
N VAL A 425 -9.78 8.58 -13.89
CA VAL A 425 -8.97 7.36 -13.88
C VAL A 425 -9.69 6.24 -13.12
N ALA A 426 -9.39 4.98 -13.41
CA ALA A 426 -10.15 3.86 -12.85
C ALA A 426 -10.14 3.80 -11.31
N CYS A 427 -9.00 4.10 -10.68
CA CYS A 427 -8.89 4.12 -9.21
C CYS A 427 -9.69 5.27 -8.57
N GLN A 428 -9.80 6.43 -9.23
CA GLN A 428 -10.65 7.54 -8.80
C GLN A 428 -12.12 7.18 -8.94
N GLN A 429 -12.54 6.72 -10.12
CA GLN A 429 -13.95 6.41 -10.40
C GLN A 429 -14.52 5.31 -9.47
N ALA A 430 -13.70 4.32 -9.11
CA ALA A 430 -14.12 3.22 -8.26
C ALA A 430 -14.03 3.51 -6.76
N CYS A 431 -13.44 4.64 -6.34
CA CYS A 431 -13.24 4.94 -4.93
C CYS A 431 -14.55 5.46 -4.30
N PRO A 432 -15.21 4.70 -3.40
CA PRO A 432 -16.50 5.10 -2.85
C PRO A 432 -16.42 6.32 -1.92
N THR A 433 -15.25 6.59 -1.36
CA THR A 433 -15.02 7.74 -0.45
C THR A 433 -14.40 8.94 -1.15
N GLU A 434 -14.26 8.90 -2.48
CA GLU A 434 -13.58 9.94 -3.27
C GLU A 434 -12.18 10.32 -2.78
N SER A 435 -11.48 9.40 -2.11
CA SER A 435 -10.12 9.66 -1.60
C SER A 435 -9.09 9.99 -2.68
N ILE A 436 -9.28 9.50 -3.91
CA ILE A 436 -8.33 9.71 -5.01
C ILE A 436 -8.89 10.78 -5.94
N VAL A 437 -8.15 11.88 -6.11
CA VAL A 437 -8.47 12.95 -7.07
C VAL A 437 -7.35 13.03 -8.09
N PHE A 438 -7.69 12.96 -9.37
CA PHE A 438 -6.76 13.06 -10.49
C PHE A 438 -7.20 14.20 -11.42
N GLY A 439 -6.24 14.92 -11.99
CA GLY A 439 -6.52 16.03 -12.90
C GLY A 439 -5.27 16.78 -13.36
N ASP A 440 -5.49 17.92 -14.01
CA ASP A 440 -4.41 18.81 -14.42
C ASP A 440 -3.92 19.63 -13.23
N ILE A 441 -2.74 19.30 -12.73
CA ILE A 441 -2.09 20.06 -11.66
C ILE A 441 -1.73 21.47 -12.15
N ARG A 442 -1.49 21.74 -13.43
CA ARG A 442 -1.16 23.10 -13.86
C ARG A 442 -2.34 24.06 -13.75
N ASN A 443 -3.57 23.58 -13.92
CA ASN A 443 -4.78 24.40 -13.79
C ASN A 443 -5.06 24.73 -12.32
N PRO A 444 -4.97 26.00 -11.87
CA PRO A 444 -5.24 26.38 -10.48
C PRO A 444 -6.69 26.10 -10.04
N GLU A 445 -7.63 26.06 -10.99
CA GLU A 445 -9.05 25.79 -10.72
C GLU A 445 -9.37 24.31 -10.59
N SER A 446 -8.43 23.40 -10.91
CA SER A 446 -8.69 21.96 -10.82
C SER A 446 -8.76 21.49 -9.37
N ARG A 447 -9.58 20.46 -9.11
CA ARG A 447 -9.74 19.91 -7.75
C ARG A 447 -8.40 19.38 -7.24
N VAL A 448 -7.59 18.77 -8.11
CA VAL A 448 -6.27 18.23 -7.75
C VAL A 448 -5.26 19.33 -7.41
N SER A 449 -5.34 20.51 -8.04
CA SER A 449 -4.45 21.62 -7.71
C SER A 449 -4.78 22.18 -6.34
N GLN A 450 -6.07 22.38 -6.06
CA GLN A 450 -6.56 22.86 -4.76
C GLN A 450 -6.24 21.89 -3.62
N THR A 451 -6.46 20.58 -3.80
CA THR A 451 -6.15 19.57 -2.76
C THR A 451 -4.65 19.42 -2.53
N ARG A 452 -3.82 19.65 -3.55
CA ARG A 452 -2.35 19.64 -3.43
C ARG A 452 -1.81 20.88 -2.70
N GLN A 453 -2.53 21.99 -2.73
CA GLN A 453 -2.21 23.21 -1.98
C GLN A 453 -2.75 23.20 -0.54
N ASN A 454 -3.47 22.15 -0.15
CA ASN A 454 -3.97 22.01 1.21
C ASN A 454 -2.81 21.81 2.21
N GLN A 455 -2.93 22.38 3.41
CA GLN A 455 -1.95 22.24 4.50
C GLN A 455 -1.76 20.79 4.98
N ARG A 456 -2.70 19.88 4.66
CA ARG A 456 -2.58 18.43 4.87
C ARG A 456 -1.71 17.74 3.81
N SER A 457 -1.39 18.40 2.70
CA SER A 457 -0.71 17.77 1.56
C SER A 457 0.77 17.55 1.85
N TYR A 458 1.27 16.38 1.49
CA TYR A 458 2.68 16.03 1.53
C TYR A 458 3.08 15.07 0.41
N LEU A 459 4.39 14.96 0.19
CA LEU A 459 4.99 14.10 -0.81
C LEU A 459 5.69 12.92 -0.17
N LEU A 460 5.36 11.72 -0.67
CA LEU A 460 5.94 10.49 -0.18
C LEU A 460 7.45 10.45 -0.44
N LEU A 461 8.25 10.27 0.61
CA LEU A 461 9.72 10.28 0.56
C LEU A 461 10.31 11.58 -0.07
N GLY A 462 9.76 12.74 0.28
CA GLY A 462 10.18 14.05 -0.25
C GLY A 462 11.69 14.30 -0.16
N TYR A 463 12.34 13.84 0.91
CA TYR A 463 13.79 13.96 1.15
C TYR A 463 14.69 13.31 0.09
N ILE A 464 14.17 12.38 -0.73
CA ILE A 464 14.93 11.76 -1.83
C ILE A 464 14.95 12.66 -3.09
N ASN A 465 14.12 13.71 -3.11
CA ASN A 465 13.98 14.63 -4.24
C ASN A 465 13.57 13.95 -5.56
N THR A 466 12.70 12.92 -5.50
CA THR A 466 12.15 12.28 -6.70
C THR A 466 11.07 13.14 -7.40
N ARG A 467 10.66 14.23 -6.76
CA ARG A 467 9.58 15.12 -7.19
C ARG A 467 8.29 14.39 -7.62
N PRO A 468 7.55 13.73 -6.70
CA PRO A 468 6.31 13.01 -7.01
C PRO A 468 5.18 13.87 -7.62
N ARG A 469 4.44 13.30 -8.57
CA ARG A 469 3.18 13.90 -9.07
C ARG A 469 1.94 13.43 -8.34
N THR A 470 2.06 12.35 -7.56
CA THR A 470 1.07 12.01 -6.53
C THR A 470 1.46 12.68 -5.22
N SER A 471 0.55 13.41 -4.60
CA SER A 471 0.63 13.84 -3.21
C SER A 471 -0.37 13.05 -2.36
N HIS A 472 -0.10 12.97 -1.06
CA HIS A 472 -0.99 12.37 -0.08
C HIS A 472 -1.48 13.47 0.86
N LEU A 473 -2.71 13.37 1.37
CA LEU A 473 -3.18 14.25 2.44
C LEU A 473 -3.12 13.48 3.75
N MET A 474 -2.44 14.04 4.75
CA MET A 474 -2.32 13.43 6.07
C MET A 474 -3.69 13.22 6.72
N ARG A 475 -3.76 12.27 7.63
CA ARG A 475 -5.00 11.94 8.33
C ARG A 475 -5.21 12.85 9.54
N VAL A 476 -6.33 13.58 9.59
CA VAL A 476 -6.73 14.30 10.80
C VAL A 476 -7.73 13.44 11.57
N ASN A 477 -7.39 13.02 12.78
CA ASN A 477 -8.28 12.23 13.64
C ASN A 477 -9.04 13.13 14.59
N ASN A 478 -10.25 12.74 14.98
CA ASN A 478 -11.07 13.50 15.93
C ASN A 478 -11.27 12.67 17.21
N PRO A 479 -10.26 12.57 18.08
CA PRO A 479 -10.38 11.83 19.33
C PRO A 479 -11.43 12.48 20.24
N ASN A 480 -12.11 11.66 21.05
CA ASN A 480 -12.96 12.17 22.12
C ASN A 480 -12.09 12.39 23.37
N PRO A 481 -11.97 13.62 23.90
CA PRO A 481 -11.16 13.92 25.09
C PRO A 481 -11.59 13.16 26.34
N ALA A 482 -12.83 12.66 26.39
CA ALA A 482 -13.30 11.83 27.50
C ALA A 482 -12.78 10.38 27.45
N ILE A 483 -12.17 9.95 26.33
CA ILE A 483 -11.71 8.58 26.10
C ILE A 483 -10.20 8.53 25.94
N THR A 484 -9.63 9.47 25.17
CA THR A 484 -8.20 9.55 24.91
C THR A 484 -7.77 10.99 24.87
N GLU A 485 -6.60 11.28 25.43
CA GLU A 485 -5.98 12.59 25.31
C GLU A 485 -5.57 12.83 23.86
N PRO A 486 -5.91 13.99 23.26
CA PRO A 486 -5.46 14.35 21.92
C PRO A 486 -3.94 14.49 21.89
N VAL A 487 -3.31 13.94 20.85
CA VAL A 487 -1.87 14.04 20.69
C VAL A 487 -1.52 15.25 19.81
N ASP A 488 -0.79 16.20 20.39
CA ASP A 488 -0.08 17.23 19.61
C ASP A 488 1.30 16.74 19.24
N ALA A 489 1.32 16.17 18.07
CA ALA A 489 2.45 15.45 17.59
C ALA A 489 3.54 16.45 17.11
N ILE A 490 3.15 17.58 16.51
CA ILE A 490 4.10 18.65 16.09
C ILE A 490 4.81 19.24 17.31
N ALA A 491 4.06 19.59 18.37
CA ALA A 491 4.64 20.18 19.58
C ALA A 491 5.63 19.24 20.27
N ALA A 492 5.38 17.94 20.19
CA ALA A 492 6.23 16.95 20.81
C ALA A 492 7.56 16.69 20.07
N HIS A 493 7.71 17.16 18.83
CA HIS A 493 9.01 17.18 18.12
C HIS A 493 9.97 18.28 18.60
N GLY A 494 9.57 19.11 19.57
CA GLY A 494 10.48 20.07 20.18
C GLY A 494 11.00 21.11 19.18
N HIS A 495 10.11 21.77 18.45
CA HIS A 495 10.46 23.04 17.79
C HIS A 495 10.56 24.14 18.85
N GLY A 496 11.60 24.07 19.69
CA GLY A 496 12.00 25.16 20.57
C GLY A 496 12.33 26.38 19.73
N GLY A 497 11.60 27.46 19.95
CA GLY A 497 11.70 28.67 19.15
C GLY A 497 13.11 29.25 19.10
N GLY A 498 13.42 29.84 17.95
CA GLY A 498 14.37 30.95 17.76
C GLY A 498 15.71 30.82 18.45
N HIS A 499 16.74 30.43 17.69
CA HIS A 499 18.13 30.74 18.06
C HIS A 499 18.39 32.25 17.92
N GLY A 500 17.93 33.02 18.91
CA GLY A 500 18.50 34.31 19.29
C GLY A 500 19.83 34.06 20.00
N GLY A 501 20.87 34.78 19.57
CA GLY A 501 22.26 34.50 19.92
C GLY A 501 22.63 34.62 21.41
N GLY A 502 23.74 33.96 21.75
CA GLY A 502 24.46 34.10 23.00
C GLY A 502 25.71 33.22 22.96
N HIS A 503 26.86 33.82 22.65
CA HIS A 503 28.17 33.22 22.88
C HIS A 503 28.33 32.89 24.36
N ASP A 504 28.83 31.69 24.70
CA ASP A 504 29.81 31.57 25.79
C ASP A 504 30.70 30.34 25.61
N ASP A 505 32.01 30.57 25.69
CA ASP A 505 33.08 29.59 25.65
C ASP A 505 33.35 29.09 27.08
N GLY A 506 33.34 27.77 27.31
CA GLY A 506 33.64 27.25 28.65
C GLY A 506 33.86 25.75 28.71
N HIS A 507 35.12 25.33 28.65
CA HIS A 507 35.58 23.99 29.03
C HIS A 507 35.43 23.73 30.53
N GLY A 508 34.97 22.54 30.92
CA GLY A 508 35.05 22.06 32.30
C GLY A 508 34.50 20.65 32.51
N ASP A 509 35.40 19.69 32.78
CA ASP A 509 35.09 18.35 33.30
C ASP A 509 34.57 18.42 34.74
N SER A 510 33.51 17.67 35.07
CA SER A 510 33.33 17.11 36.42
C SER A 510 32.31 15.96 36.46
N GLN A 511 32.66 14.93 37.22
CA GLN A 511 31.92 13.70 37.49
C GLN A 511 30.66 13.91 38.37
N GLY A 512 29.67 13.04 38.15
CA GLY A 512 28.82 12.41 39.18
C GLY A 512 27.71 13.26 39.79
N ASP A 513 26.46 12.91 39.50
CA ASP A 513 25.44 12.73 40.55
C ASP A 513 24.25 11.91 40.03
N GLN A 514 23.94 10.83 40.75
CA GLN A 514 22.74 10.03 40.59
C GLN A 514 21.60 10.75 41.31
N HIS A 515 20.67 11.32 40.55
CA HIS A 515 19.37 11.74 41.07
C HIS A 515 18.27 11.09 40.23
N GLY A 516 17.55 10.16 40.86
CA GLY A 516 16.26 9.67 40.39
C GLY A 516 15.27 10.82 40.36
N GLY A 517 14.93 11.25 39.15
CA GLY A 517 13.75 12.04 38.85
C GLY A 517 12.92 11.20 37.89
N GLU A 518 11.67 10.95 38.24
CA GLU A 518 10.64 10.45 37.33
C GLU A 518 10.59 11.42 36.14
N SER A 519 11.25 11.07 35.05
CA SER A 519 11.11 11.79 33.80
C SER A 519 9.72 11.47 33.28
N HIS A 520 8.84 12.47 33.37
CA HIS A 520 7.64 12.53 32.55
C HIS A 520 8.08 12.41 31.09
N ASP A 521 8.00 11.18 30.57
CA ASP A 521 8.35 10.83 29.19
C ASP A 521 7.50 11.69 28.25
N ALA A 522 8.15 12.70 27.69
CA ALA A 522 7.56 13.59 26.70
C ALA A 522 6.98 12.74 25.56
N HIS A 523 5.67 12.89 25.36
CA HIS A 523 4.86 12.18 24.38
C HIS A 523 5.18 12.62 22.95
N SER A 524 6.40 12.37 22.47
CA SER A 524 6.80 12.62 21.09
C SER A 524 6.59 11.37 20.27
N PHE A 525 5.56 11.35 19.39
CA PHE A 525 5.55 10.55 18.15
C PHE A 525 6.34 9.23 18.21
N ARG A 526 6.05 8.39 19.23
CA ARG A 526 7.05 7.51 19.83
C ARG A 526 7.94 6.82 18.78
N VAL A 527 9.22 7.22 18.77
CA VAL A 527 10.30 6.31 18.40
C VAL A 527 9.99 5.05 19.18
N ASP A 528 9.64 3.98 18.47
CA ASP A 528 9.24 2.73 19.08
C ASP A 528 10.30 2.37 20.14
N PRO A 529 10.00 2.42 21.45
CA PRO A 529 11.00 2.13 22.48
C PRO A 529 11.43 0.67 22.42
N THR A 530 10.65 -0.19 21.76
CA THR A 530 11.06 -1.56 21.42
C THR A 530 12.25 -1.51 20.45
N ARG A 531 12.36 -0.52 19.55
CA ARG A 531 13.58 -0.32 18.74
C ARG A 531 14.83 0.01 19.55
N GLN A 532 14.69 0.58 20.75
CA GLN A 532 15.85 0.91 21.61
C GLN A 532 16.36 -0.30 22.42
N ILE A 533 15.55 -1.34 22.62
CA ILE A 533 15.91 -2.47 23.50
C ILE A 533 15.57 -3.86 22.90
N GLU A 534 14.42 -4.05 22.23
CA GLU A 534 13.96 -5.31 21.62
C GLU A 534 13.06 -5.03 20.39
N ASP A 535 13.52 -5.29 19.17
CA ASP A 535 12.83 -4.95 17.90
C ASP A 535 11.52 -5.76 17.68
N ASP A 536 10.53 -5.62 18.55
CA ASP A 536 9.39 -6.55 18.69
C ASP A 536 8.29 -6.33 17.63
N GLY A 537 8.14 -5.13 17.06
CA GLY A 537 7.23 -4.87 15.94
C GLY A 537 7.69 -5.52 14.63
N TYR A 538 8.98 -5.34 14.32
CA TYR A 538 9.67 -6.02 13.23
C TYR A 538 9.76 -7.52 13.54
N ALA A 539 10.18 -7.93 14.73
CA ALA A 539 10.28 -9.33 15.12
C ALA A 539 8.92 -10.00 15.20
N LEU A 540 7.81 -9.36 15.56
CA LEU A 540 6.47 -9.97 15.44
C LEU A 540 6.06 -10.07 13.97
N SER A 541 6.37 -9.05 13.15
CA SER A 541 6.15 -9.12 11.70
C SER A 541 6.94 -10.27 11.09
N LEU A 542 8.19 -10.46 11.53
CA LEU A 542 9.04 -11.53 11.08
C LEU A 542 8.71 -12.86 11.75
N ARG A 543 8.28 -12.93 13.00
CA ARG A 543 7.82 -14.15 13.71
C ARG A 543 6.57 -14.68 13.04
N VAL A 544 5.63 -13.82 12.65
CA VAL A 544 4.47 -14.20 11.82
C VAL A 544 4.89 -14.75 10.45
N LEU A 545 6.09 -14.42 9.97
CA LEU A 545 6.45 -14.63 8.58
C LEU A 545 7.64 -15.50 8.27
N GLY A 546 8.62 -15.69 9.14
CA GLY A 546 9.89 -16.07 8.55
C GLY A 546 11.21 -15.61 9.09
N GLY A 547 11.28 -14.69 10.04
CA GLY A 547 12.54 -13.97 10.21
C GLY A 547 12.90 -13.64 11.63
N ASN A 548 14.20 -13.60 11.86
CA ASN A 548 14.83 -12.56 12.65
C ASN A 548 16.14 -12.23 11.97
N GLY A 549 16.55 -10.96 12.10
CA GLY A 549 17.82 -10.50 11.59
C GLY A 549 17.99 -9.01 11.76
N VAL A 550 18.00 -8.52 13.02
CA VAL A 550 18.92 -7.47 13.49
C VAL A 550 19.19 -7.69 14.99
N HIS A 551 19.93 -8.76 15.33
CA HIS A 551 20.77 -8.73 16.52
C HIS A 551 22.20 -8.96 16.04
N ALA A 552 22.92 -7.85 15.88
CA ALA A 552 24.37 -7.77 15.94
C ALA A 552 24.71 -6.48 16.69
#